data_AF-A0A9D6RM57-F1
#
_entry.id   AF-A0A9D6RM57-F1
#
_cell.length_a   1.000
_cell.length_b   1.000
_cell.length_c   1.000
_cell.angle_alpha   90.00
_cell.angle_beta   90.00
_cell.angle_gamma   90.00
#
_symmetry.space_group_name_H-M   'P 1'
#
loop_
_entity.id
_entity.type
_entity.pdbx_description
1 polymer ?
#
loop_
_entity_poly.entity_id
_entity_poly.type
_entity_poly.pdbx_seq_one_letter_code
_entity_poly.pdbx_strand_id
1 'polypeptide(L)'
;MESNSPYYEIRSLLEDYRTGRMNGDEFADALERMDQRLQYFTQGLSSAPGPAPEVNGGGFHEDEGEEDDVAEELEPDDESSTPLECLQLFAESLDHLRDFLDKDDPSSAAEGLELARVAHDLWLELLETRGDEIEFLGTQLEDLQEA
;
A
#
# COMPACT_ATOMS: atom_id res chain seq x y z
N MET A 1 13.44 12.64 -2.72
CA MET A 1 12.77 11.47 -2.12
C MET A 1 11.73 10.87 -3.08
N GLU A 2 11.90 11.00 -4.40
CA GLU A 2 10.91 10.50 -5.37
C GLU A 2 11.11 9.00 -5.71
N SER A 3 12.24 8.39 -5.33
CA SER A 3 12.64 7.05 -5.82
C SER A 3 12.12 5.84 -5.03
N ASN A 4 11.38 6.01 -3.93
CA ASN A 4 10.93 4.89 -3.08
C ASN A 4 9.46 4.48 -3.29
N SER A 5 8.77 5.05 -4.28
CA SER A 5 7.41 4.63 -4.60
C SER A 5 7.40 3.38 -5.49
N PRO A 6 6.57 2.35 -5.18
CA PRO A 6 6.39 1.17 -6.03
C PRO A 6 6.00 1.49 -7.48
N TYR A 7 5.36 2.64 -7.72
CA TYR A 7 4.97 3.08 -9.07
C TYR A 7 6.15 3.21 -10.04
N TYR A 8 7.26 3.81 -9.60
CA TYR A 8 8.41 4.01 -10.49
C TYR A 8 9.07 2.70 -10.87
N GLU A 9 9.06 1.73 -9.95
CA GLU A 9 9.53 0.37 -10.19
C GLU A 9 8.62 -0.36 -11.18
N ILE A 10 7.29 -0.35 -10.95
CA ILE A 10 6.29 -0.90 -11.88
C ILE A 10 6.49 -0.36 -13.29
N ARG A 11 6.61 0.98 -13.42
CA ARG A 11 6.80 1.65 -14.70
C ARG A 11 8.11 1.22 -15.36
N SER A 12 9.20 1.15 -14.62
CA SER A 12 10.50 0.72 -15.15
C SER A 12 10.46 -0.72 -15.64
N LEU A 13 9.88 -1.62 -14.87
CA LEU A 13 9.73 -3.03 -15.23
C LEU A 13 8.93 -3.18 -16.54
N LEU A 14 7.81 -2.46 -16.66
CA LEU A 14 7.00 -2.48 -17.87
C LEU A 14 7.75 -1.90 -19.08
N GLU A 15 8.56 -0.86 -18.89
CA GLU A 15 9.38 -0.27 -19.96
C GLU A 15 10.50 -1.22 -20.41
N ASP A 16 11.19 -1.85 -19.47
CA ASP A 16 12.26 -2.81 -19.76
C ASP A 16 11.71 -4.06 -20.48
N TYR A 17 10.53 -4.54 -20.08
CA TYR A 17 9.84 -5.62 -20.81
C TYR A 17 9.47 -5.18 -22.24
N ARG A 18 8.81 -4.02 -22.40
CA ARG A 18 8.40 -3.50 -23.73
C ARG A 18 9.57 -3.22 -24.67
N THR A 19 10.72 -2.83 -24.13
CA THR A 19 11.94 -2.59 -24.92
C THR A 19 12.75 -3.86 -25.19
N GLY A 20 12.33 -5.00 -24.63
CA GLY A 20 13.00 -6.30 -24.77
C GLY A 20 14.30 -6.39 -23.97
N ARG A 21 14.52 -5.50 -22.99
CA ARG A 21 15.65 -5.59 -22.05
C ARG A 21 15.42 -6.67 -21.00
N MET A 22 14.16 -6.97 -20.73
CA MET A 22 13.70 -8.00 -19.81
C MET A 22 12.79 -8.97 -20.57
N ASN A 23 12.95 -10.28 -20.33
CA ASN A 23 12.06 -11.29 -20.91
C ASN A 23 10.81 -11.52 -20.02
N GLY A 24 9.84 -12.29 -20.53
CA GLY A 24 8.58 -12.51 -19.83
C GLY A 24 8.72 -13.21 -18.47
N ASP A 25 9.62 -14.18 -18.35
CA ASP A 25 9.86 -14.90 -17.09
C ASP A 25 10.51 -13.95 -16.06
N GLU A 26 11.49 -13.15 -16.48
CA GLU A 26 12.12 -12.13 -15.63
C GLU A 26 11.12 -11.06 -15.18
N PHE A 27 10.19 -10.67 -16.05
CA PHE A 27 9.13 -9.72 -15.72
C PHE A 27 8.14 -10.32 -14.72
N ALA A 28 7.72 -11.57 -14.92
CA ALA A 28 6.86 -12.28 -13.97
C ALA A 28 7.49 -12.41 -12.58
N ASP A 29 8.75 -12.83 -12.52
CA ASP A 29 9.52 -12.93 -11.27
C ASP A 29 9.62 -11.57 -10.56
N ALA A 30 9.83 -10.48 -11.31
CA ALA A 30 9.89 -9.14 -10.75
C ALA A 30 8.53 -8.69 -10.18
N LEU A 31 7.43 -8.96 -10.89
CA LEU A 31 6.09 -8.69 -10.38
C LEU A 31 5.79 -9.49 -9.12
N GLU A 32 6.20 -10.75 -9.04
CA GLU A 32 6.01 -11.59 -7.85
C GLU A 32 6.78 -11.05 -6.63
N ARG A 33 8.05 -10.66 -6.80
CA ARG A 33 8.83 -10.07 -5.71
C ARG A 33 8.22 -8.77 -5.20
N MET A 34 7.69 -7.95 -6.11
CA MET A 34 7.05 -6.70 -5.72
C MET A 34 5.74 -6.94 -4.97
N ASP A 35 4.96 -7.94 -5.39
CA ASP A 35 3.76 -8.38 -4.68
C ASP A 35 4.06 -8.84 -3.26
N GLN A 36 5.07 -9.69 -3.09
CA GLN A 36 5.53 -10.15 -1.77
C GLN A 36 5.93 -8.97 -0.87
N ARG A 37 6.64 -7.99 -1.42
CA ARG A 37 6.99 -6.76 -0.69
C ARG A 37 5.76 -5.95 -0.27
N LEU A 38 4.80 -5.77 -1.18
CA LEU A 38 3.56 -5.05 -0.87
C LEU A 38 2.77 -5.77 0.22
N GLN A 39 2.67 -7.10 0.16
CA GLN A 39 2.03 -7.91 1.20
C GLN A 39 2.71 -7.74 2.56
N TYR A 40 4.05 -7.69 2.61
CA TYR A 40 4.80 -7.43 3.84
C TYR A 40 4.43 -6.07 4.44
N PHE A 41 4.41 -5.01 3.62
CA PHE A 41 3.99 -3.69 4.07
C PHE A 41 2.54 -3.67 4.56
N THR A 42 1.62 -4.31 3.83
CA THR A 42 0.21 -4.40 4.21
C THR A 42 0.07 -5.08 5.57
N GLN A 43 0.75 -6.20 5.79
CA GLN A 43 0.71 -6.94 7.05
C GLN A 43 1.32 -6.12 8.20
N GLY A 44 2.48 -5.49 7.96
CA GLY A 44 3.17 -4.67 8.95
C GLY A 44 2.34 -3.47 9.40
N LEU A 45 1.77 -2.72 8.45
CA LEU A 45 0.96 -1.54 8.73
C LEU A 45 -0.41 -1.87 9.34
N SER A 46 -0.97 -3.03 9.01
CA SER A 46 -2.21 -3.55 9.63
C SER A 46 -1.99 -4.02 11.07
N SER A 47 -0.78 -4.51 11.37
CA SER A 47 -0.43 -5.00 12.71
C SER A 47 0.10 -3.89 13.63
N ALA A 48 0.52 -2.76 13.06
CA ALA A 48 0.93 -1.58 13.82
C ALA A 48 -0.29 -0.94 14.49
N PRO A 49 -0.19 -0.54 15.78
CA PRO A 49 -1.26 0.21 16.42
C PRO A 49 -1.60 1.43 15.54
N GLY A 50 -2.90 1.63 15.28
CA GLY A 50 -3.37 2.82 14.57
C GLY A 50 -2.82 4.10 15.23
N PRO A 51 -2.73 5.22 14.49
CA PRO A 51 -2.39 6.49 15.11
C PRO A 51 -3.31 6.65 16.33
N ALA A 52 -2.72 6.87 17.51
CA ALA A 52 -3.50 7.07 18.71
C ALA A 52 -4.51 8.20 18.40
N PRO A 53 -5.81 8.02 18.70
CA PRO A 53 -6.75 9.11 18.51
C PRO A 53 -6.19 10.31 19.26
N GLU A 54 -6.03 11.44 18.58
CA GLU A 54 -5.72 12.70 19.24
C GLU A 54 -6.86 12.97 20.21
N VAL A 55 -6.70 12.51 21.45
CA VAL A 55 -7.56 12.90 22.57
C VAL A 55 -7.32 14.38 22.75
N ASN A 56 -8.12 15.18 22.05
CA ASN A 56 -8.17 16.61 22.22
C ASN A 56 -8.45 16.81 23.72
N GLY A 57 -7.45 17.31 24.43
CA GLY A 57 -7.51 17.60 25.85
C GLY A 57 -8.51 18.72 26.13
N GLY A 58 -9.79 18.39 26.09
CA GLY A 58 -10.89 19.18 26.65
C GLY A 58 -10.99 18.86 28.13
N GLY A 59 -10.61 19.83 28.96
CA GLY A 59 -10.54 19.67 30.40
C GLY A 59 -11.87 19.39 31.11
N PHE A 60 -11.74 18.68 32.24
CA PHE A 60 -12.55 18.68 33.46
C PHE A 60 -14.08 18.76 33.38
N HIS A 61 -14.73 17.65 33.79
CA HIS A 61 -15.74 17.72 34.86
C HIS A 61 -15.81 16.39 35.61
N GLU A 62 -15.57 16.43 36.92
CA GLU A 62 -16.06 15.42 37.85
C GLU A 62 -17.56 15.69 38.04
N ASP A 63 -18.43 14.77 37.64
CA ASP A 63 -19.78 14.67 38.21
C ASP A 63 -20.28 13.22 38.06
N GLU A 64 -20.77 12.69 39.17
CA GLU A 64 -21.22 11.31 39.37
C GLU A 64 -22.57 11.06 38.68
N GLY A 65 -22.75 9.91 38.02
CA GLY A 65 -24.05 9.52 37.47
C GLY A 65 -24.06 8.19 36.75
N GLU A 66 -24.78 7.22 37.33
CA GLU A 66 -25.00 5.83 36.94
C GLU A 66 -25.53 5.59 35.51
N GLU A 67 -25.08 4.45 34.96
CA GLU A 67 -25.79 3.48 34.09
C GLU A 67 -26.41 3.96 32.76
N ASP A 68 -25.76 3.62 31.63
CA ASP A 68 -26.38 2.80 30.58
C ASP A 68 -25.28 2.20 29.67
N ASP A 69 -25.26 0.87 29.59
CA ASP A 69 -24.52 0.10 28.60
C ASP A 69 -25.04 0.45 27.20
N VAL A 70 -24.42 1.42 26.55
CA VAL A 70 -24.48 1.54 25.10
C VAL A 70 -23.06 1.36 24.58
N ALA A 71 -22.68 0.09 24.39
CA ALA A 71 -21.71 -0.24 23.36
C ALA A 71 -22.36 0.15 22.04
N GLU A 72 -22.31 1.44 21.73
CA GLU A 72 -22.55 1.95 20.39
C GLU A 72 -21.39 1.38 19.57
N GLU A 73 -21.63 0.19 18.99
CA GLU A 73 -20.93 -0.25 17.79
C GLU A 73 -21.19 0.84 16.75
N LEU A 74 -20.38 1.90 16.82
CA LEU A 74 -20.28 2.86 15.75
C LEU A 74 -19.73 2.06 14.58
N GLU A 75 -20.65 1.72 13.69
CA GLU A 75 -20.44 1.26 12.33
C GLU A 75 -19.27 2.06 11.75
N PRO A 76 -18.21 1.42 11.20
CA PRO A 76 -17.16 2.15 10.50
C PRO A 76 -17.71 2.62 9.16
N ASP A 77 -18.62 3.59 9.19
CA ASP A 77 -19.04 4.35 8.03
C ASP A 77 -18.34 5.71 8.16
N ASP A 78 -17.15 5.82 7.57
CA ASP A 78 -16.73 7.09 7.00
C ASP A 78 -15.59 6.85 6.02
N GLU A 79 -15.58 7.65 4.97
CA GLU A 79 -14.78 7.62 3.75
C GLU A 79 -13.28 7.90 4.01
N SER A 80 -12.69 7.29 5.03
CA SER A 80 -11.24 7.24 5.18
C SER A 80 -10.74 6.31 4.08
N SER A 81 -10.22 6.90 3.01
CA SER A 81 -9.23 6.25 2.16
C SER A 81 -8.20 5.64 3.09
N THR A 82 -8.37 4.36 3.39
CA THR A 82 -7.54 3.71 4.39
C THR A 82 -6.13 3.83 3.84
N PRO A 83 -5.12 4.17 4.65
CA PRO A 83 -3.77 4.30 4.14
C PRO A 83 -3.27 3.02 3.43
N LEU A 84 -3.94 1.89 3.65
CA LEU A 84 -3.72 0.59 2.99
C LEU A 84 -4.35 0.45 1.60
N GLU A 85 -5.29 1.32 1.20
CA GLU A 85 -5.94 1.30 -0.12
C GLU A 85 -4.91 1.44 -1.25
N CYS A 86 -3.86 2.23 -1.04
CA CYS A 86 -2.76 2.34 -2.01
C CYS A 86 -2.06 0.99 -2.26
N LEU A 87 -1.85 0.19 -1.22
CA LEU A 87 -1.20 -1.12 -1.33
C LEU A 87 -2.08 -2.11 -2.07
N GLN A 88 -3.40 -2.05 -1.85
CA GLN A 88 -4.36 -2.84 -2.60
C GLN A 88 -4.37 -2.47 -4.09
N LEU A 89 -4.41 -1.17 -4.41
CA LEU A 89 -4.37 -0.69 -5.79
C LEU A 89 -3.05 -1.03 -6.49
N PHE A 90 -1.93 -1.03 -5.76
CA PHE A 90 -0.67 -1.55 -6.30
C PHE A 90 -0.77 -3.05 -6.60
N ALA A 91 -1.35 -3.86 -5.72
CA ALA A 91 -1.55 -5.29 -5.98
C ALA A 91 -2.43 -5.54 -7.22
N GLU A 92 -3.54 -4.81 -7.34
CA GLU A 92 -4.43 -4.85 -8.52
C GLU A 92 -3.68 -4.45 -9.80
N SER A 93 -2.81 -3.44 -9.72
CA SER A 93 -1.93 -3.08 -10.83
C SER A 93 -1.06 -4.25 -11.29
N LEU A 94 -0.48 -5.02 -10.36
CA LEU A 94 0.33 -6.18 -10.70
C LEU A 94 -0.49 -7.28 -11.37
N ASP A 95 -1.73 -7.49 -10.94
CA ASP A 95 -2.63 -8.45 -11.58
C ASP A 95 -2.94 -8.06 -13.03
N HIS A 96 -3.20 -6.78 -13.30
CA HIS A 96 -3.36 -6.29 -14.66
C HIS A 96 -2.09 -6.47 -15.52
N LEU A 97 -0.90 -6.33 -14.93
CA LEU A 97 0.37 -6.56 -15.63
C LEU A 97 0.65 -8.05 -15.89
N ARG A 98 0.23 -8.94 -14.98
CA ARG A 98 0.26 -10.40 -15.20
C ARG A 98 -0.71 -10.79 -16.32
N ASP A 99 -1.89 -10.20 -16.33
CA ASP A 99 -2.87 -10.39 -17.39
C ASP A 99 -2.35 -9.92 -18.75
N PHE A 100 -1.64 -8.79 -18.79
CA PHE A 100 -0.94 -8.35 -19.99
C PHE A 100 0.10 -9.37 -20.43
N LEU A 101 0.90 -9.92 -19.51
CA LEU A 101 1.91 -10.92 -19.85
C LEU A 101 1.31 -12.21 -20.40
N ASP A 102 0.18 -12.68 -19.83
CA ASP A 102 -0.49 -13.92 -20.24
C ASP A 102 -1.26 -13.77 -21.57
N LYS A 103 -1.95 -12.64 -21.74
CA LYS A 103 -2.89 -12.40 -22.84
C LYS A 103 -2.30 -11.57 -23.99
N ASP A 104 -1.11 -11.00 -23.79
CA ASP A 104 -0.49 -9.99 -24.66
C ASP A 104 -1.43 -8.81 -24.96
N ASP A 105 -2.30 -8.46 -23.99
CA ASP A 105 -3.28 -7.38 -24.13
C ASP A 105 -2.74 -6.04 -23.64
N PRO A 106 -2.47 -5.06 -24.53
CA PRO A 106 -1.92 -3.77 -24.15
C PRO A 106 -2.89 -2.92 -23.31
N SER A 107 -4.20 -3.22 -23.33
CA SER A 107 -5.20 -2.53 -22.52
C SER A 107 -4.98 -2.83 -21.05
N SER A 108 -4.75 -4.10 -20.70
CA SER A 108 -4.40 -4.54 -19.35
C SER A 108 -3.15 -3.84 -18.83
N ALA A 109 -2.12 -3.66 -19.67
CA ALA A 109 -0.92 -2.91 -19.27
C ALA A 109 -1.18 -1.42 -19.02
N ALA A 110 -2.10 -0.80 -19.76
CA ALA A 110 -2.47 0.60 -19.56
C ALA A 110 -3.29 0.79 -18.29
N GLU A 111 -4.25 -0.10 -18.03
CA GLU A 111 -5.05 -0.12 -16.81
C GLU A 111 -4.17 -0.34 -15.58
N GLY A 112 -3.27 -1.33 -15.62
CA GLY A 112 -2.32 -1.57 -14.53
C GLY A 112 -1.46 -0.34 -14.23
N LEU A 113 -0.96 0.35 -15.26
CA LEU A 113 -0.14 1.55 -15.05
C LEU A 113 -0.96 2.72 -14.46
N GLU A 114 -2.21 2.89 -14.87
CA GLU A 114 -3.10 3.92 -14.30
C GLU A 114 -3.44 3.63 -12.85
N LEU A 115 -3.73 2.38 -12.49
CA LEU A 115 -3.93 1.96 -11.10
C LEU A 115 -2.69 2.24 -10.25
N ALA A 116 -1.49 1.89 -10.75
CA ALA A 116 -0.25 2.20 -10.05
C ALA A 116 -0.03 3.70 -9.87
N ARG A 117 -0.49 4.53 -10.81
CA ARG A 117 -0.41 5.99 -10.70
C ARG A 117 -1.34 6.52 -9.61
N VAL A 118 -2.58 6.04 -9.56
CA VAL A 118 -3.53 6.39 -8.49
C VAL A 118 -3.02 5.91 -7.13
N ALA A 119 -2.50 4.69 -7.06
CA ALA A 119 -1.87 4.14 -5.87
C ALA A 119 -0.67 4.97 -5.42
N HIS A 120 0.10 5.55 -6.35
CA HIS A 120 1.22 6.43 -6.02
C HIS A 120 0.77 7.70 -5.30
N ASP A 121 -0.30 8.33 -5.77
CA ASP A 121 -0.82 9.56 -5.16
C ASP A 121 -1.20 9.28 -3.70
N LEU A 122 -1.92 8.18 -3.45
CA LEU A 122 -2.29 7.72 -2.10
C LEU A 122 -1.07 7.25 -1.26
N TRP A 123 -0.05 6.67 -1.90
CA TRP A 123 1.19 6.27 -1.23
C TRP A 123 1.94 7.48 -0.65
N LEU A 124 1.91 8.63 -1.34
CA LEU A 124 2.50 9.85 -0.81
C LEU A 124 1.79 10.32 0.46
N GLU A 125 0.46 10.26 0.49
CA GLU A 125 -0.35 10.58 1.68
C GLU A 125 -0.07 9.60 2.83
N LEU A 126 0.08 8.31 2.51
CA LEU A 126 0.48 7.29 3.48
C LEU A 126 1.90 7.57 4.03
N LEU A 127 2.85 7.98 3.20
CA LEU A 127 4.20 8.34 3.66
C LEU A 127 4.20 9.59 4.55
N GLU A 128 3.33 10.56 4.29
CA GLU A 128 3.21 11.75 5.13
C GLU A 128 2.66 11.41 6.52
N THR A 129 1.80 10.41 6.62
CA THR A 129 1.13 10.01 7.86
C THR A 129 1.85 8.90 8.63
N ARG A 130 2.50 7.97 7.93
CA ARG A 130 3.09 6.73 8.47
C ARG A 130 4.48 6.43 7.89
N GLY A 131 5.21 7.47 7.47
CA GLY A 131 6.52 7.34 6.84
C GLY A 131 7.55 6.61 7.72
N ASP A 132 7.56 6.89 9.02
CA ASP A 132 8.46 6.24 9.98
C ASP A 132 8.20 4.73 10.09
N GLU A 133 6.93 4.30 10.13
CA GLU A 133 6.60 2.88 10.14
C GLU A 133 6.98 2.20 8.81
N ILE A 134 6.82 2.89 7.68
CA ILE A 134 7.19 2.36 6.37
C ILE A 134 8.69 2.21 6.23
N GLU A 135 9.47 3.19 6.68
CA GLU A 135 10.93 3.11 6.69
C GLU A 135 11.42 1.96 7.57
N PHE A 136 10.80 1.79 8.75
CA PHE A 136 11.10 0.68 9.65
C PHE A 136 10.78 -0.69 9.02
N LEU A 137 9.60 -0.83 8.40
CA LEU A 137 9.24 -2.05 7.68
C LEU A 137 10.17 -2.31 6.49
N GLY A 138 10.56 -1.26 5.77
CA GLY A 138 11.52 -1.35 4.66
C GLY A 138 12.87 -1.90 5.13
N THR A 139 13.39 -1.39 6.23
CA THR A 139 14.65 -1.85 6.83
C THR A 139 14.58 -3.33 7.24
N GLN A 140 13.48 -3.74 7.88
CA GLN A 140 13.30 -5.15 8.26
C GLN A 140 13.19 -6.08 7.05
N LEU A 141 12.57 -5.61 5.96
CA LEU A 141 12.48 -6.39 4.74
C LEU A 141 13.86 -6.59 4.09
N GLU A 142 14.70 -5.55 4.07
CA GLU A 142 16.09 -5.65 3.57
C GLU A 142 16.89 -6.68 4.37
N ASP A 143 16.84 -6.61 5.71
CA ASP A 143 17.49 -7.56 6.60
C ASP A 143 17.04 -9.02 6.35
N LEU A 144 15.76 -9.23 6.06
CA LEU A 144 15.20 -10.56 5.74
C LEU A 144 15.66 -11.09 4.38
N GLN A 145 15.98 -10.22 3.42
CA GLN A 145 16.43 -10.60 2.08
C GLN A 145 17.95 -10.86 2.03
N GLU A 146 18.72 -10.34 2.99
CA GLU A 146 20.16 -10.59 3.13
C GLU A 146 20.52 -11.79 4.05
N ALA A 147 19.55 -12.36 4.76
CA ALA A 147 19.72 -13.48 5.71
C ALA A 147 19.62 -14.87 5.08
#